data_AF-A0A9P4PLI1-F1
#
_entry.id   AF-A0A9P4PLI1-F1
#
_cell.length_a   1.000
_cell.length_b   1.000
_cell.length_c   1.000
_cell.angle_alpha   90.00
_cell.angle_beta   90.00
_cell.angle_gamma   90.00
#
_symmetry.space_group_name_H-M   'P 1'
#
loop_
_entity.id
_entity.type
_entity.pdbx_description
1 polymer ?
#
loop_
_entity_poly.entity_id
_entity_poly.type
_entity_poly.pdbx_seq_one_letter_code
_entity_poly.pdbx_strand_id
1 'polypeptide(L)'
;MGVAGLARRLEAHATRYSPEDLKGYNAIIDGPSLAYHAHKLALAALDRGNVSRIPAYTDITFQALRWLRTLEGINVKVTAILFDGALPETKQAERIARTARYNQQVNGLRSNFPSTTCPIPTSLGSVSYSFLAPALREALTNSEYAPVTRNVPGEADDWCALQATEGPASLIFSDDTDLLLYDYPPGFRLLFYRDADFWPEPKFKGYSPPVICKELGLPSLTSFAYCLAHDPHSPESKLVGEAKRVDTASQTYLDFAKRYKVAPNTAELPPLQNLDVRISEFIYQGLNSRLDPVVYLPFLVEDQHRASAWVHGQDLRAVSYSIFTTDRSRVQEHRRKAQKVSLQKIELYPPQELLVMMQTYARNISAWVEWTAERDVPHSLIWPLFAIGVVLPELKSPPPLALWLRVLNADFDNTWDHIHLNASLHAALYSLRFLKQCIEVWLSLQTDISSSLVPITGQIHTDLESMGPITELFLVPGQARKPQGDQELMQELIAEVYASANVEIPIARIPNKKAKKQQREAERKERKKQEGGAQVAGNSFDVLEFMNARRN
;
A
#
# COMPACT_ATOMS: atom_id res chain seq x y z
N MET A 1 10.39 15.00 -2.95
CA MET A 1 11.33 14.02 -2.34
C MET A 1 12.74 14.49 -2.69
N GLY A 2 13.79 13.88 -2.13
CA GLY A 2 15.19 14.25 -2.39
C GLY A 2 15.77 15.38 -1.53
N VAL A 3 16.92 15.92 -1.94
CA VAL A 3 17.67 16.96 -1.21
C VAL A 3 16.80 18.19 -0.90
N ALA A 4 16.61 18.45 0.40
CA ALA A 4 15.71 19.49 0.88
C ALA A 4 16.08 20.88 0.34
N GLY A 5 15.12 21.54 -0.31
CA GLY A 5 15.28 22.89 -0.84
C GLY A 5 15.96 22.99 -2.21
N LEU A 6 16.45 21.88 -2.78
CA LEU A 6 17.18 21.88 -4.05
C LEU A 6 16.35 22.46 -5.20
N ALA A 7 15.15 21.92 -5.45
CA ALA A 7 14.26 22.44 -6.50
C ALA A 7 13.95 23.93 -6.35
N ARG A 8 13.75 24.41 -5.12
CA ARG A 8 13.47 25.83 -4.86
C ARG A 8 14.66 26.72 -5.24
N ARG A 9 15.90 26.26 -5.00
CA ARG A 9 17.10 27.01 -5.40
C ARG A 9 17.21 27.03 -6.92
N LEU A 10 17.07 25.87 -7.56
CA LEU A 10 17.21 25.76 -9.00
C LEU A 10 16.02 26.31 -9.83
N GLU A 11 14.99 26.83 -9.18
CA GLU A 11 13.78 27.35 -9.84
C GLU A 11 14.07 28.43 -10.88
N ALA A 12 15.06 29.30 -10.62
CA ALA A 12 15.46 30.35 -11.55
C ALA A 12 16.06 29.82 -12.87
N HIS A 13 16.51 28.55 -12.87
CA HIS A 13 17.10 27.88 -14.02
C HIS A 13 16.10 26.94 -14.72
N ALA A 14 14.83 26.93 -14.30
CA ALA A 14 13.81 26.13 -14.94
C ALA A 14 13.45 26.73 -16.32
N THR A 15 13.32 25.87 -17.32
CA THR A 15 12.91 26.25 -18.68
C THR A 15 11.45 25.89 -18.89
N ARG A 16 10.70 26.77 -19.57
CA ARG A 16 9.32 26.48 -20.00
C ARG A 16 9.36 25.79 -21.35
N TYR A 17 8.54 24.75 -21.51
CA TYR A 17 8.41 23.98 -22.75
C TYR A 17 6.95 23.97 -23.20
N SER A 18 6.75 24.12 -24.50
CA SER A 18 5.52 23.81 -25.22
C SER A 18 5.47 22.32 -25.60
N PRO A 19 4.30 21.77 -25.96
CA PRO A 19 4.20 20.45 -26.59
C PRO A 19 5.17 20.26 -27.75
N GLU A 20 5.33 21.29 -28.58
CA GLU A 20 6.18 21.27 -29.77
C GLU A 20 7.66 21.11 -29.40
N ASP A 21 8.11 21.74 -28.29
CA ASP A 21 9.48 21.61 -27.79
C ASP A 21 9.77 20.19 -27.27
N LEU A 22 8.74 19.49 -26.80
CA LEU A 22 8.85 18.12 -26.28
C LEU A 22 8.50 17.05 -27.33
N LYS A 23 8.15 17.46 -28.55
CA LYS A 23 7.75 16.53 -29.61
C LYS A 23 8.87 15.54 -29.93
N GLY A 24 8.56 14.24 -29.84
CA GLY A 24 9.52 13.18 -30.15
C GLY A 24 10.44 12.80 -28.99
N TYR A 25 10.25 13.39 -27.80
CA TYR A 25 10.89 12.91 -26.58
C TYR A 25 10.30 11.55 -26.14
N ASN A 26 11.17 10.74 -25.54
CA ASN A 26 10.79 9.48 -24.91
C ASN A 26 10.63 9.69 -23.41
N ALA A 27 9.40 9.53 -22.91
CA ALA A 27 9.08 9.67 -21.50
C ALA A 27 9.40 8.39 -20.71
N ILE A 28 10.09 8.59 -19.61
CA ILE A 28 10.39 7.63 -18.56
C ILE A 28 9.65 8.10 -17.31
N ILE A 29 8.76 7.26 -16.80
CA ILE A 29 7.80 7.61 -15.76
C ILE A 29 8.24 6.95 -14.46
N ASP A 30 8.51 7.76 -13.43
CA ASP A 30 8.59 7.31 -12.04
C ASP A 30 7.18 6.95 -11.57
N GLY A 31 6.90 5.64 -11.51
CA GLY A 31 5.59 5.08 -11.20
C GLY A 31 5.09 5.41 -9.78
N PRO A 32 5.91 5.20 -8.73
CA PRO A 32 5.56 5.62 -7.37
C PRO A 32 5.19 7.10 -7.31
N SER A 33 5.98 7.98 -7.92
CA SER A 33 5.71 9.41 -7.93
C SER A 33 4.44 9.77 -8.73
N LEU A 34 4.17 9.09 -9.85
CA LEU A 34 2.92 9.22 -10.62
C LEU A 34 1.70 8.88 -9.75
N ALA A 35 1.77 7.84 -8.92
CA ALA A 35 0.65 7.46 -8.05
C ALA A 35 0.28 8.56 -7.04
N TYR A 36 1.28 9.22 -6.45
CA TYR A 36 1.04 10.37 -5.57
C TYR A 36 0.53 11.60 -6.33
N HIS A 37 1.02 11.85 -7.55
CA HIS A 37 0.51 12.91 -8.39
C HIS A 37 -0.96 12.67 -8.79
N ALA A 38 -1.29 11.46 -9.23
CA ALA A 38 -2.63 11.07 -9.59
C ALA A 38 -3.62 11.18 -8.42
N HIS A 39 -3.16 10.92 -7.19
CA HIS A 39 -3.95 11.20 -5.98
C HIS A 39 -4.29 12.69 -5.83
N LYS A 40 -3.33 13.60 -6.08
CA LYS A 40 -3.60 15.05 -6.09
C LYS A 40 -4.58 15.44 -7.19
N LEU A 41 -4.46 14.86 -8.39
CA LEU A 41 -5.40 15.09 -9.49
C LEU A 41 -6.82 14.62 -9.15
N ALA A 42 -6.95 13.47 -8.49
CA ALA A 42 -8.23 12.92 -8.08
C ALA A 42 -8.90 13.81 -7.01
N LEU A 43 -8.14 14.30 -6.02
CA LEU A 43 -8.63 15.30 -5.06
C LEU A 43 -9.11 16.57 -5.76
N ALA A 44 -8.29 17.14 -6.64
CA ALA A 44 -8.65 18.36 -7.38
C ALA A 44 -9.90 18.17 -8.26
N ALA A 45 -10.13 16.96 -8.77
CA ALA A 45 -11.34 16.63 -9.54
C ALA A 45 -12.60 16.63 -8.66
N LEU A 46 -12.51 16.15 -7.41
CA LEU A 46 -13.62 16.16 -6.46
C LEU A 46 -13.93 17.56 -5.94
N ASP A 47 -12.90 18.38 -5.68
CA ASP A 47 -13.06 19.76 -5.22
C ASP A 47 -13.82 20.60 -6.24
N ARG A 48 -13.52 20.45 -7.54
CA ARG A 48 -14.26 21.11 -8.63
C ARG A 48 -15.74 20.70 -8.69
N GLY A 49 -16.07 19.51 -8.20
CA GLY A 49 -17.44 19.01 -8.14
C GLY A 49 -18.19 19.41 -6.86
N ASN A 50 -17.58 20.16 -5.94
CA ASN A 50 -18.11 20.45 -4.60
C ASN A 50 -18.55 19.18 -3.84
N VAL A 51 -17.85 18.07 -4.03
CA VAL A 51 -18.21 16.79 -3.42
C VAL A 51 -17.45 16.60 -2.11
N SER A 52 -18.15 16.57 -0.98
CA SER A 52 -17.55 16.31 0.34
C SER A 52 -17.24 14.82 0.52
N ARG A 53 -16.16 14.35 -0.11
CA ARG A 53 -15.62 12.98 0.01
C ARG A 53 -14.14 12.94 -0.37
N ILE A 54 -13.49 11.81 -0.13
CA ILE A 54 -12.13 11.52 -0.63
C ILE A 54 -12.19 10.57 -1.84
N PRO A 55 -11.16 10.55 -2.71
CA PRO A 55 -11.15 9.65 -3.87
C PRO A 55 -10.96 8.18 -3.47
N ALA A 56 -11.52 7.25 -4.22
CA ALA A 56 -11.19 5.84 -4.14
C ALA A 56 -9.90 5.54 -4.94
N TYR A 57 -9.28 4.37 -4.72
CA TYR A 57 -8.14 3.93 -5.55
C TYR A 57 -8.49 3.85 -7.04
N THR A 58 -9.74 3.53 -7.40
CA THR A 58 -10.23 3.58 -8.79
C THR A 58 -10.17 4.98 -9.39
N ASP A 59 -10.52 6.01 -8.61
CA ASP A 59 -10.48 7.41 -9.07
C ASP A 59 -9.02 7.83 -9.33
N ILE A 60 -8.11 7.41 -8.45
CA ILE A 60 -6.68 7.73 -8.52
C ILE A 60 -6.04 7.06 -9.74
N THR A 61 -6.23 5.75 -9.90
CA THR A 61 -5.70 5.00 -11.03
C THR A 61 -6.28 5.49 -12.36
N PHE A 62 -7.55 5.88 -12.38
CA PHE A 62 -8.17 6.54 -13.54
C PHE A 62 -7.46 7.86 -13.90
N GLN A 63 -7.14 8.72 -12.93
CA GLN A 63 -6.41 9.97 -13.22
C GLN A 63 -5.00 9.69 -13.74
N ALA A 64 -4.30 8.67 -13.23
CA ALA A 64 -2.98 8.31 -13.72
C ALA A 64 -3.01 7.87 -15.19
N LEU A 65 -3.93 6.95 -15.55
CA LEU A 65 -4.10 6.49 -16.94
C LEU A 65 -4.51 7.65 -17.86
N ARG A 66 -5.41 8.52 -17.40
CA ARG A 66 -5.78 9.73 -18.15
C ARG A 66 -4.58 10.64 -18.38
N TRP A 67 -3.75 10.84 -17.36
CA TRP A 67 -2.54 11.67 -17.45
C TRP A 67 -1.57 11.10 -18.50
N LEU A 68 -1.30 9.80 -18.47
CA LEU A 68 -0.43 9.12 -19.45
C LEU A 68 -0.97 9.25 -20.89
N ARG A 69 -2.27 9.02 -21.09
CA ARG A 69 -2.92 9.18 -22.41
C ARG A 69 -2.83 10.62 -22.92
N THR A 70 -2.95 11.60 -22.02
CA THR A 70 -2.84 13.01 -22.39
C THR A 70 -1.41 13.37 -22.80
N LEU A 71 -0.42 12.80 -22.12
CA LEU A 71 1.00 12.94 -22.48
C LEU A 71 1.29 12.37 -23.88
N GLU A 72 0.79 11.18 -24.20
CA GLU A 72 0.96 10.60 -25.54
C GLU A 72 0.15 11.36 -26.61
N GLY A 73 -1.00 11.92 -26.24
CA GLY A 73 -1.82 12.77 -27.11
C GLY A 73 -1.09 14.03 -27.61
N ILE A 74 -0.07 14.50 -26.90
CA ILE A 74 0.81 15.60 -27.33
C ILE A 74 2.12 15.11 -27.96
N ASN A 75 2.18 13.84 -28.39
CA ASN A 75 3.30 13.22 -29.09
C ASN A 75 4.59 13.11 -28.27
N VAL A 76 4.44 12.92 -26.95
CA VAL A 76 5.50 12.48 -26.03
C VAL A 76 5.26 11.01 -25.70
N LYS A 77 6.11 10.12 -26.21
CA LYS A 77 5.87 8.67 -26.13
C LYS A 77 6.28 8.11 -24.78
N VAL A 78 5.41 7.36 -24.11
CA VAL A 78 5.79 6.66 -22.87
C VAL A 78 6.56 5.40 -23.23
N THR A 79 7.85 5.37 -22.90
CA THR A 79 8.74 4.23 -23.20
C THR A 79 9.04 3.35 -22.00
N ALA A 80 8.86 3.85 -20.79
CA ALA A 80 8.99 3.07 -19.57
C ALA A 80 8.20 3.68 -18.41
N ILE A 81 7.64 2.81 -17.58
CA ILE A 81 7.06 3.14 -16.28
C ILE A 81 7.70 2.22 -15.25
N LEU A 82 8.51 2.80 -14.36
CA LEU A 82 9.36 2.06 -13.44
C LEU A 82 8.78 2.11 -12.03
N PHE A 83 8.69 0.94 -11.38
CA PHE A 83 8.27 0.79 -9.99
C PHE A 83 9.36 0.18 -9.14
N ASP A 84 9.42 0.61 -7.88
CA ASP A 84 10.38 0.10 -6.89
C ASP A 84 10.33 -1.43 -6.75
N GLY A 85 11.50 -2.03 -6.54
CA GLY A 85 11.68 -3.41 -6.09
C GLY A 85 12.28 -3.46 -4.70
N ALA A 86 13.49 -4.00 -4.55
CA ALA A 86 14.12 -4.11 -3.25
C ALA A 86 14.75 -2.77 -2.84
N LEU A 87 14.10 -2.07 -1.90
CA LEU A 87 14.61 -0.80 -1.39
C LEU A 87 15.92 -0.99 -0.62
N PRO A 88 16.90 -0.08 -0.75
CA PRO A 88 18.20 -0.22 -0.11
C PRO A 88 18.13 -0.06 1.42
N GLU A 89 19.02 -0.75 2.12
CA GLU A 89 19.15 -0.65 3.60
C GLU A 89 19.44 0.77 4.07
N THR A 90 20.19 1.55 3.28
CA THR A 90 20.55 2.94 3.59
C THR A 90 19.34 3.84 3.83
N LYS A 91 18.17 3.52 3.24
CA LYS A 91 16.91 4.25 3.44
C LYS A 91 16.05 3.77 4.60
N GLN A 92 16.53 2.84 5.43
CA GLN A 92 15.79 2.36 6.60
C GLN A 92 15.38 3.50 7.55
N ALA A 93 16.30 4.43 7.83
CA ALA A 93 16.04 5.55 8.73
C ALA A 93 14.91 6.47 8.21
N GLU A 94 14.91 6.76 6.90
CA GLU A 94 13.88 7.57 6.25
C GLU A 94 12.50 6.91 6.32
N ARG A 95 12.45 5.59 6.12
CA ARG A 95 11.21 4.81 6.22
C ARG A 95 10.62 4.86 7.62
N ILE A 96 11.45 4.67 8.64
CA ILE A 96 11.03 4.76 10.05
C ILE A 96 10.53 6.18 10.36
N ALA A 97 11.27 7.21 9.95
CA ALA A 97 10.89 8.61 10.17
C ALA A 97 9.57 8.97 9.48
N ARG A 98 9.36 8.51 8.24
CA ARG A 98 8.11 8.70 7.48
C ARG A 98 6.93 8.05 8.20
N THR A 99 7.06 6.79 8.60
CA THR A 99 5.99 6.07 9.33
C THR A 99 5.72 6.70 10.70
N ALA A 100 6.75 7.20 11.40
CA ALA A 100 6.58 7.94 12.65
C ALA A 100 5.79 9.25 12.44
N ARG A 101 6.09 9.99 11.35
CA ARG A 101 5.35 11.20 10.97
C ARG A 101 3.88 10.90 10.66
N TYR A 102 3.59 9.84 9.91
CA TYR A 102 2.21 9.42 9.63
C TYR A 102 1.45 9.05 10.89
N ASN A 103 2.09 8.31 11.81
CA ASN A 103 1.52 8.06 13.14
C ASN A 103 1.24 9.36 13.89
N GLN A 104 2.15 10.34 13.87
CA GLN A 104 1.91 11.62 14.55
C GLN A 104 0.72 12.37 13.96
N GLN A 105 0.52 12.34 12.63
CA GLN A 105 -0.62 13.00 11.98
C GLN A 105 -1.96 12.36 12.37
N VAL A 106 -2.03 11.02 12.37
CA VAL A 106 -3.24 10.29 12.83
C VAL A 106 -3.48 10.54 14.32
N ASN A 107 -2.43 10.65 15.14
CA ASN A 107 -2.57 10.98 16.56
C ASN A 107 -3.14 12.39 16.77
N GLY A 108 -2.69 13.35 15.96
CA GLY A 108 -3.21 14.70 15.96
C GLY A 108 -4.71 14.71 15.61
N LEU A 109 -5.11 13.95 14.58
CA LEU A 109 -6.53 13.78 14.24
C LEU A 109 -7.32 13.15 15.40
N ARG A 110 -6.80 12.08 16.01
CA ARG A 110 -7.42 11.40 17.16
C ARG A 110 -7.57 12.28 18.39
N SER A 111 -6.60 13.16 18.62
CA SER A 111 -6.61 14.11 19.73
C SER A 111 -7.63 15.23 19.52
N ASN A 112 -7.80 15.70 18.27
CA ASN A 112 -8.81 16.69 17.90
C ASN A 112 -10.24 16.12 17.97
N PHE A 113 -10.38 14.81 17.78
CA PHE A 113 -11.66 14.09 17.87
C PHE A 113 -11.58 12.97 18.92
N PRO A 114 -11.56 13.33 20.23
CA PRO A 114 -11.31 12.39 21.31
C PRO A 114 -12.48 11.44 21.59
N SER A 115 -13.69 11.83 21.19
CA SER A 115 -14.91 11.02 21.30
C SER A 115 -14.92 9.82 20.33
N THR A 116 -16.04 9.12 20.23
CA THR A 116 -16.26 8.07 19.22
C THR A 116 -16.26 8.62 17.79
N THR A 117 -16.53 9.91 17.62
CA THR A 117 -16.63 10.58 16.31
C THR A 117 -15.26 10.73 15.66
N CYS A 118 -15.17 10.47 14.36
CA CYS A 118 -14.05 10.84 13.52
C CYS A 118 -14.59 11.38 12.18
N PRO A 119 -14.33 12.64 11.80
CA PRO A 119 -14.76 13.16 10.51
C PRO A 119 -14.01 12.46 9.36
N ILE A 120 -14.45 12.71 8.13
CA ILE A 120 -13.71 12.29 6.93
C ILE A 120 -12.26 12.81 7.05
N PRO A 121 -11.24 11.93 6.97
CA PRO A 121 -9.86 12.29 7.28
C PRO A 121 -9.17 13.00 6.11
N THR A 122 -9.78 14.07 5.58
CA THR A 122 -9.24 14.84 4.45
C THR A 122 -7.88 15.46 4.77
N SER A 123 -7.65 15.86 6.02
CA SER A 123 -6.39 16.46 6.50
C SER A 123 -5.20 15.50 6.45
N LEU A 124 -5.42 14.19 6.38
CA LEU A 124 -4.35 13.19 6.23
C LEU A 124 -3.81 13.14 4.80
N GLY A 125 -4.56 13.61 3.80
CA GLY A 125 -4.17 13.57 2.39
C GLY A 125 -3.75 12.17 1.96
N SER A 126 -2.56 12.04 1.37
CA SER A 126 -2.03 10.76 0.89
C SER A 126 -1.74 9.74 2.01
N VAL A 127 -1.70 10.14 3.28
CA VAL A 127 -1.51 9.22 4.42
C VAL A 127 -2.69 8.26 4.58
N SER A 128 -3.87 8.63 4.07
CA SER A 128 -5.05 7.76 4.03
C SER A 128 -4.92 6.60 3.04
N TYR A 129 -3.85 6.53 2.24
CA TYR A 129 -3.70 5.58 1.13
C TYR A 129 -2.41 4.77 1.25
N SER A 130 -2.51 3.62 1.87
CA SER A 130 -1.40 2.71 2.09
C SER A 130 -0.87 2.05 0.81
N PHE A 131 -1.69 2.02 -0.25
CA PHE A 131 -1.48 1.17 -1.42
C PHE A 131 -1.48 1.95 -2.75
N LEU A 132 -1.15 3.25 -2.76
CA LEU A 132 -1.17 4.07 -3.98
C LEU A 132 -0.35 3.48 -5.14
N ALA A 133 0.94 3.25 -4.91
CA ALA A 133 1.83 2.73 -5.95
C ALA A 133 1.45 1.30 -6.37
N PRO A 134 1.19 0.34 -5.45
CA PRO A 134 0.70 -0.99 -5.82
C PRO A 134 -0.61 -0.96 -6.63
N ALA A 135 -1.59 -0.13 -6.24
CA ALA A 135 -2.86 -0.02 -6.95
C ALA A 135 -2.67 0.47 -8.39
N LEU A 136 -1.79 1.47 -8.58
CA LEU A 136 -1.46 1.96 -9.91
C LEU A 136 -0.72 0.91 -10.73
N ARG A 137 0.23 0.18 -10.11
CA ARG A 137 0.96 -0.88 -10.81
C ARG A 137 0.03 -1.96 -11.35
N GLU A 138 -0.94 -2.41 -10.56
CA GLU A 138 -1.93 -3.40 -10.97
C GLU A 138 -2.86 -2.86 -12.06
N ALA A 139 -3.30 -1.60 -11.96
CA ALA A 139 -4.12 -0.97 -12.99
C ALA A 139 -3.37 -0.85 -14.33
N LEU A 140 -2.06 -0.58 -14.30
CA LEU A 140 -1.23 -0.49 -15.50
C LEU A 140 -1.06 -1.85 -16.20
N THR A 141 -0.99 -2.97 -15.46
CA THR A 141 -0.97 -4.33 -16.06
C THR A 141 -2.19 -4.60 -16.94
N ASN A 142 -3.33 -4.01 -16.60
CA ASN A 142 -4.59 -4.17 -17.32
C ASN A 142 -4.87 -3.01 -18.30
N SER A 143 -3.82 -2.36 -18.81
CA SER A 143 -3.92 -1.21 -19.70
C SER A 143 -2.97 -1.31 -20.89
N GLU A 144 -3.06 -0.35 -21.81
CA GLU A 144 -2.14 -0.21 -22.95
C GLU A 144 -0.66 0.00 -22.53
N TYR A 145 -0.42 0.38 -21.28
CA TYR A 145 0.92 0.62 -20.73
C TYR A 145 1.58 -0.62 -20.12
N ALA A 146 0.90 -1.78 -20.10
CA ALA A 146 1.46 -3.00 -19.56
C ALA A 146 2.84 -3.38 -20.15
N PRO A 147 3.08 -3.29 -21.48
CA PRO A 147 4.37 -3.69 -22.07
C PRO A 147 5.56 -2.80 -21.68
N VAL A 148 5.29 -1.57 -21.23
CA VAL A 148 6.32 -0.60 -20.83
C VAL A 148 6.41 -0.44 -19.31
N THR A 149 5.59 -1.16 -18.55
CA THR A 149 5.58 -1.09 -17.09
C THR A 149 6.37 -2.24 -16.50
N ARG A 150 7.34 -1.95 -15.62
CA ARG A 150 8.14 -2.98 -14.95
C ARG A 150 8.53 -2.60 -13.53
N ASN A 151 8.68 -3.61 -12.68
CA ASN A 151 9.38 -3.46 -11.41
C ASN A 151 10.88 -3.54 -11.67
N VAL A 152 11.64 -2.66 -11.03
CA VAL A 152 13.10 -2.64 -11.11
C VAL A 152 13.71 -3.25 -9.85
N PRO A 153 14.94 -3.78 -9.88
CA PRO A 153 15.60 -4.37 -8.70
C PRO A 153 15.76 -3.47 -7.48
N GLY A 154 15.84 -2.15 -7.69
CA GLY A 154 16.07 -1.16 -6.63
C GLY A 154 15.00 -0.08 -6.61
N GLU A 155 15.43 1.16 -6.47
CA GLU A 155 14.52 2.31 -6.48
C GLU A 155 14.20 2.75 -7.92
N ALA A 156 12.95 3.10 -8.18
CA ALA A 156 12.50 3.49 -9.51
C ALA A 156 13.25 4.72 -10.04
N ASP A 157 13.60 5.67 -9.17
CA ASP A 157 14.32 6.89 -9.54
C ASP A 157 15.74 6.60 -10.06
N ASP A 158 16.53 5.79 -9.37
CA ASP A 158 17.87 5.38 -9.80
C ASP A 158 17.83 4.72 -11.20
N TRP A 159 16.81 3.90 -11.44
CA TRP A 159 16.62 3.23 -12.73
C TRP A 159 16.04 4.14 -13.81
N CYS A 160 15.22 5.13 -13.45
CA CYS A 160 14.80 6.18 -14.38
C CYS A 160 16.02 6.95 -14.88
N ALA A 161 16.92 7.32 -13.96
CA ALA A 161 18.17 8.00 -14.29
C ALA A 161 19.04 7.15 -15.23
N LEU A 162 19.27 5.87 -14.90
CA LEU A 162 20.02 4.94 -15.74
C LEU A 162 19.45 4.89 -17.17
N GLN A 163 18.15 4.62 -17.30
CA GLN A 163 17.50 4.50 -18.61
C GLN A 163 17.55 5.82 -19.42
N ALA A 164 17.53 6.97 -18.75
CA ALA A 164 17.64 8.26 -19.42
C ALA A 164 19.06 8.56 -19.94
N THR A 165 20.10 7.96 -19.36
CA THR A 165 21.49 8.12 -19.85
C THR A 165 21.76 7.33 -21.13
N GLU A 166 21.01 6.25 -21.37
CA GLU A 166 21.18 5.36 -22.53
C GLU A 166 20.47 5.85 -23.81
N GLY A 167 19.47 6.72 -23.68
CA GLY A 167 18.61 7.17 -24.79
C GLY A 167 18.84 8.63 -25.22
N PRO A 168 18.84 8.93 -26.55
CA PRO A 168 18.77 10.31 -27.02
C PRO A 168 17.38 10.91 -26.75
N ALA A 169 17.31 12.20 -26.40
CA ALA A 169 16.06 12.94 -26.14
C ALA A 169 15.13 12.26 -25.11
N SER A 170 15.72 11.84 -23.98
CA SER A 170 14.99 11.26 -22.85
C SER A 170 14.36 12.34 -21.96
N LEU A 171 13.19 12.05 -21.44
CA LEU A 171 12.42 12.90 -20.54
C LEU A 171 12.01 12.07 -19.32
N ILE A 172 12.41 12.45 -18.11
CA ILE A 172 11.89 11.83 -16.89
C ILE A 172 10.76 12.68 -16.33
N PHE A 173 9.67 12.03 -15.93
CA PHE A 173 8.66 12.59 -15.04
C PHE A 173 8.78 12.00 -13.62
N SER A 174 9.06 12.85 -12.64
CA SER A 174 9.16 12.50 -11.22
C SER A 174 9.05 13.76 -10.36
N ASP A 175 8.58 13.68 -9.11
CA ASP A 175 8.68 14.77 -8.12
C ASP A 175 9.92 14.63 -7.18
N ASP A 176 10.84 13.69 -7.48
CA ASP A 176 12.11 13.54 -6.75
C ASP A 176 13.19 14.46 -7.31
N THR A 177 13.74 15.32 -6.46
CA THR A 177 14.77 16.29 -6.85
C THR A 177 16.15 15.67 -6.96
N ASP A 178 16.38 14.50 -6.38
CA ASP A 178 17.66 13.79 -6.47
C ASP A 178 18.00 13.42 -7.92
N LEU A 179 16.99 13.25 -8.77
CA LEU A 179 17.16 13.01 -10.20
C LEU A 179 17.90 14.14 -10.93
N LEU A 180 18.00 15.35 -10.37
CA LEU A 180 18.83 16.43 -10.95
C LEU A 180 20.33 16.20 -10.77
N LEU A 181 20.73 15.25 -9.92
CA LEU A 181 22.11 15.09 -9.46
C LEU A 181 22.91 14.04 -10.26
N TYR A 182 22.25 13.31 -11.16
CA TYR A 182 22.89 12.37 -12.08
C TYR A 182 23.45 13.09 -13.31
N ASP A 183 24.44 12.46 -13.95
CA ASP A 183 25.02 12.95 -15.18
C ASP A 183 24.19 12.48 -16.39
N TYR A 184 23.71 13.43 -17.19
CA TYR A 184 22.84 13.16 -18.34
C TYR A 184 23.38 13.72 -19.65
N PRO A 185 22.96 13.16 -20.81
CA PRO A 185 23.25 13.77 -22.10
C PRO A 185 22.59 15.15 -22.25
N PRO A 186 23.12 16.07 -23.09
CA PRO A 186 22.56 17.43 -23.26
C PRO A 186 21.08 17.49 -23.68
N GLY A 187 20.58 16.43 -24.32
CA GLY A 187 19.18 16.32 -24.76
C GLY A 187 18.20 15.99 -23.63
N PHE A 188 18.68 15.54 -22.47
CA PHE A 188 17.83 15.09 -21.35
C PHE A 188 17.04 16.22 -20.69
N ARG A 189 15.82 15.93 -20.26
CA ARG A 189 14.98 16.84 -19.46
C ARG A 189 14.38 16.11 -18.26
N LEU A 190 14.32 16.79 -17.11
CA LEU A 190 13.52 16.37 -15.96
C LEU A 190 12.32 17.31 -15.81
N LEU A 191 11.11 16.76 -15.86
CA LEU A 191 9.87 17.48 -15.59
C LEU A 191 9.26 16.98 -14.28
N PHE A 192 8.91 17.92 -13.40
CA PHE A 192 8.16 17.58 -12.20
C PHE A 192 6.69 17.42 -12.54
N TYR A 193 6.02 16.41 -11.98
CA TYR A 193 4.60 16.17 -12.25
C TYR A 193 3.73 17.38 -11.90
N ARG A 194 4.05 18.08 -10.80
CA ARG A 194 3.34 19.30 -10.39
C ARG A 194 3.50 20.48 -11.34
N ASP A 195 4.46 20.41 -12.26
CA ASP A 195 4.85 21.45 -13.21
C ASP A 195 4.50 21.05 -14.66
N ALA A 196 3.67 20.01 -14.82
CA ALA A 196 3.14 19.50 -16.08
C ALA A 196 1.62 19.69 -16.14
N ASP A 197 1.20 20.88 -16.58
CA ASP A 197 -0.21 21.22 -16.74
C ASP A 197 -0.65 20.91 -18.17
N PHE A 198 -1.75 20.17 -18.33
CA PHE A 198 -2.30 19.86 -19.66
C PHE A 198 -3.46 20.78 -20.07
N TRP A 199 -4.03 21.54 -19.14
CA TRP A 199 -5.27 22.29 -19.35
C TRP A 199 -5.16 23.71 -18.75
N PRO A 200 -5.76 24.74 -19.36
CA PRO A 200 -6.51 24.72 -20.63
C PRO A 200 -5.62 24.56 -21.87
N GLU A 201 -4.33 24.91 -21.76
CA GLU A 201 -3.30 24.68 -22.77
C GLU A 201 -2.13 23.94 -22.11
N PRO A 202 -1.54 22.92 -22.75
CA PRO A 202 -0.41 22.22 -22.17
C PRO A 202 0.81 23.11 -21.96
N LYS A 203 1.30 23.18 -20.73
CA LYS A 203 2.45 23.99 -20.30
C LYS A 203 3.32 23.15 -19.39
N PHE A 204 4.60 23.07 -19.74
CA PHE A 204 5.56 22.29 -18.99
C PHE A 204 6.66 23.20 -18.47
N LYS A 205 7.13 22.92 -17.27
CA LYS A 205 8.36 23.52 -16.74
C LYS A 205 9.31 22.39 -16.36
N GLY A 206 10.54 22.50 -16.84
CA GLY A 206 11.52 21.42 -16.79
C GLY A 206 12.95 21.91 -16.58
N TYR A 207 13.82 20.98 -16.25
CA TYR A 207 15.21 21.23 -15.89
C TYR A 207 16.14 20.42 -16.79
N SER A 208 17.27 21.02 -17.14
CA SER A 208 18.35 20.37 -17.88
C SER A 208 19.63 20.46 -17.05
N PRO A 209 19.99 19.43 -16.27
CA PRO A 209 21.19 19.45 -15.44
C PRO A 209 22.46 19.93 -16.17
N PRO A 210 22.74 19.50 -17.43
CA PRO A 210 23.90 20.01 -18.17
C PRO A 210 23.85 21.52 -18.44
N VAL A 211 22.67 22.08 -18.73
CA VAL A 211 22.50 23.53 -18.97
C VAL A 211 22.68 24.30 -17.67
N ILE A 212 22.07 23.83 -16.58
CA ILE A 212 22.18 24.47 -15.26
C ILE A 212 23.65 24.46 -14.78
N CYS A 213 24.35 23.34 -14.93
CA CYS A 213 25.78 23.23 -14.64
C CYS A 213 26.60 24.28 -15.40
N LYS A 214 26.32 24.46 -16.70
CA LYS A 214 26.99 25.46 -17.54
C LYS A 214 26.72 26.90 -17.06
N GLU A 215 25.47 27.21 -16.74
CA GLU A 215 25.06 28.54 -16.24
C GLU A 215 25.73 28.88 -14.89
N LEU A 216 25.80 27.90 -13.98
CA LEU A 216 26.41 28.06 -12.67
C LEU A 216 27.95 27.97 -12.71
N GLY A 217 28.52 27.47 -13.81
CA GLY A 217 29.95 27.17 -13.94
C GLY A 217 30.40 26.04 -13.02
N LEU A 218 29.56 25.01 -12.87
CA LEU A 218 29.80 23.83 -12.04
C LEU A 218 30.02 22.59 -12.93
N PRO A 219 30.89 21.65 -12.51
CA PRO A 219 31.07 20.39 -13.24
C PRO A 219 29.88 19.44 -13.07
N SER A 220 29.19 19.51 -11.92
CA SER A 220 28.01 18.71 -11.60
C SER A 220 27.17 19.43 -10.54
N LEU A 221 25.86 19.18 -10.52
CA LEU A 221 24.95 19.68 -9.48
C LEU A 221 25.13 18.94 -8.14
N THR A 222 25.83 17.80 -8.12
CA THR A 222 26.10 17.05 -6.88
C THR A 222 26.87 17.90 -5.85
N SER A 223 27.87 18.68 -6.28
CA SER A 223 28.63 19.55 -5.35
C SER A 223 27.78 20.69 -4.79
N PHE A 224 26.88 21.24 -5.60
CA PHE A 224 25.90 22.22 -5.14
C PHE A 224 24.95 21.63 -4.10
N ALA A 225 24.41 20.45 -4.37
CA ALA A 225 23.52 19.75 -3.43
C ALA A 225 24.23 19.35 -2.13
N TYR A 226 25.50 18.95 -2.20
CA TYR A 226 26.34 18.69 -1.03
C TYR A 226 26.46 19.94 -0.14
N CYS A 227 26.82 21.10 -0.72
CA CYS A 227 26.88 22.36 0.03
C CYS A 227 25.51 22.74 0.62
N LEU A 228 24.43 22.59 -0.15
CA LEU A 228 23.07 22.89 0.32
C LEU A 228 22.65 22.01 1.50
N ALA A 229 23.03 20.73 1.49
CA ALA A 229 22.75 19.82 2.60
C ALA A 229 23.48 20.21 3.90
N HIS A 230 24.66 20.84 3.79
CA HIS A 230 25.44 21.30 4.94
C HIS A 230 25.02 22.69 5.42
N ASP A 231 24.60 23.59 4.52
CA ASP A 231 24.13 24.93 4.86
C ASP A 231 22.82 25.29 4.12
N PRO A 232 21.67 24.77 4.58
CA PRO A 232 20.38 24.95 3.89
C PRO A 232 19.89 26.40 3.81
N HIS A 233 20.37 27.24 4.73
CA HIS A 233 19.92 28.62 4.88
C HIS A 233 20.74 29.61 4.03
N SER A 234 21.90 29.19 3.52
CA SER A 234 22.75 30.04 2.70
C SER A 234 22.11 30.48 1.38
N PRO A 235 22.44 31.69 0.89
CA PRO A 235 22.02 32.16 -0.41
C PRO A 235 22.71 31.38 -1.53
N GLU A 236 22.05 31.28 -2.68
CA GLU A 236 22.54 30.49 -3.82
C GLU A 236 23.93 30.91 -4.30
N SER A 237 24.20 32.20 -4.41
CA SER A 237 25.51 32.70 -4.86
C SER A 237 26.67 32.22 -3.96
N LYS A 238 26.45 32.13 -2.65
CA LYS A 238 27.40 31.57 -1.70
C LYS A 238 27.57 30.07 -1.92
N LEU A 239 26.46 29.33 -2.03
CA LEU A 239 26.47 27.88 -2.27
C LEU A 239 27.20 27.53 -3.57
N VAL A 240 26.99 28.28 -4.66
CA VAL A 240 27.71 28.10 -5.93
C VAL A 240 29.20 28.37 -5.75
N GLY A 241 29.57 29.41 -5.01
CA GLY A 241 30.96 29.74 -4.71
C GLY A 241 31.68 28.64 -3.91
N GLU A 242 30.98 28.01 -2.97
CA GLU A 242 31.47 26.87 -2.19
C GLU A 242 31.54 25.60 -3.03
N ALA A 243 30.50 25.32 -3.82
CA ALA A 243 30.41 24.15 -4.69
C ALA A 243 31.56 24.06 -5.71
N LYS A 244 32.08 25.22 -6.16
CA LYS A 244 33.27 25.31 -7.03
C LYS A 244 34.59 24.93 -6.34
N ARG A 245 34.62 24.98 -5.01
CA ARG A 245 35.80 24.73 -4.17
C ARG A 245 35.71 23.43 -3.37
N VAL A 246 34.62 22.67 -3.52
CA VAL A 246 34.44 21.38 -2.86
C VAL A 246 35.59 20.45 -3.25
N ASP A 247 36.27 19.90 -2.25
CA ASP A 247 37.21 18.81 -2.47
C ASP A 247 36.44 17.53 -2.81
N THR A 248 36.39 17.21 -4.10
CA THR A 248 35.68 16.03 -4.61
C THR A 248 36.35 14.70 -4.27
N ALA A 249 37.56 14.73 -3.71
CA ALA A 249 38.27 13.56 -3.20
C ALA A 249 38.04 13.33 -1.70
N SER A 250 37.41 14.27 -1.00
CA SER A 250 37.08 14.13 0.42
C SER A 250 36.09 12.98 0.64
N GLN A 251 36.28 12.22 1.72
CA GLN A 251 35.42 11.07 2.02
C GLN A 251 33.96 11.48 2.22
N THR A 252 33.70 12.62 2.88
CA THR A 252 32.34 13.12 3.11
C THR A 252 31.61 13.46 1.81
N TYR A 253 32.31 14.02 0.83
CA TYR A 253 31.73 14.26 -0.49
C TYR A 253 31.51 12.95 -1.25
N LEU A 254 32.48 12.04 -1.23
CA LEU A 254 32.36 10.74 -1.89
C LEU A 254 31.19 9.93 -1.33
N ASP A 255 31.01 9.93 -0.02
CA ASP A 255 29.88 9.25 0.65
C ASP A 255 28.53 9.86 0.21
N PHE A 256 28.44 11.19 0.11
CA PHE A 256 27.25 11.87 -0.41
C PHE A 256 27.01 11.59 -1.89
N ALA A 257 28.05 11.65 -2.72
CA ALA A 257 27.97 11.54 -4.17
C ALA A 257 27.83 10.09 -4.68
N LYS A 258 28.14 9.09 -3.84
CA LYS A 258 28.19 7.67 -4.22
C LYS A 258 26.93 7.21 -4.96
N ARG A 259 25.75 7.62 -4.49
CA ARG A 259 24.46 7.24 -5.09
C ARG A 259 24.33 7.70 -6.55
N TYR A 260 24.83 8.89 -6.88
CA TYR A 260 24.64 9.52 -8.19
C TYR A 260 25.70 9.14 -9.22
N LYS A 261 26.76 8.44 -8.79
CA LYS A 261 27.89 8.04 -9.64
C LYS A 261 27.94 6.56 -9.98
N VAL A 262 27.26 5.73 -9.19
CA VAL A 262 27.26 4.28 -9.35
C VAL A 262 25.97 3.87 -10.05
N ALA A 263 26.08 3.21 -11.20
CA ALA A 263 24.93 2.62 -11.86
C ALA A 263 24.26 1.60 -10.92
N PRO A 264 22.92 1.53 -10.89
CA PRO A 264 22.23 0.55 -10.07
C PRO A 264 22.65 -0.87 -10.48
N ASN A 265 22.71 -1.78 -9.50
CA ASN A 265 23.11 -3.16 -9.76
C ASN A 265 22.09 -3.84 -10.67
N THR A 266 22.53 -4.33 -11.83
CA THR A 266 21.70 -4.97 -12.85
C THR A 266 21.56 -6.48 -12.64
N ALA A 267 21.92 -7.01 -11.47
CA ALA A 267 21.78 -8.43 -11.17
C ALA A 267 20.36 -8.92 -11.52
N GLU A 268 20.29 -9.99 -12.31
CA GLU A 268 19.04 -10.62 -12.72
C GLU A 268 18.31 -11.09 -11.47
N LEU A 269 17.30 -10.33 -11.05
CA LEU A 269 16.35 -10.81 -10.06
C LEU A 269 15.41 -11.81 -10.73
N PRO A 270 14.80 -12.71 -9.94
CA PRO A 270 13.69 -13.56 -10.39
C PRO A 270 12.60 -12.74 -11.10
N PRO A 271 11.58 -13.37 -11.72
CA PRO A 271 10.43 -12.64 -12.27
C PRO A 271 9.61 -11.98 -11.13
N LEU A 272 10.15 -10.90 -10.53
CA LEU A 272 9.53 -10.04 -9.53
C LEU A 272 8.59 -9.01 -10.18
N GLN A 273 8.13 -9.30 -11.39
CA GLN A 273 7.20 -8.44 -12.10
C GLN A 273 5.82 -8.56 -11.43
N ASN A 274 5.16 -7.42 -11.24
CA ASN A 274 3.83 -7.31 -10.58
C ASN A 274 3.82 -7.50 -9.06
N LEU A 275 4.98 -7.52 -8.39
CA LEU A 275 5.03 -7.60 -6.93
C LEU A 275 4.84 -6.24 -6.25
N ASP A 276 4.27 -6.27 -5.05
CA ASP A 276 4.35 -5.15 -4.11
C ASP A 276 5.81 -4.96 -3.67
N VAL A 277 6.27 -3.70 -3.64
CA VAL A 277 7.64 -3.32 -3.21
C VAL A 277 8.08 -3.98 -1.90
N ARG A 278 7.18 -4.11 -0.92
CA ARG A 278 7.49 -4.71 0.39
C ARG A 278 7.72 -6.22 0.28
N ILE A 279 7.06 -6.87 -0.65
CA ILE A 279 7.17 -8.31 -0.91
C ILE A 279 8.43 -8.57 -1.75
N SER A 280 8.69 -7.74 -2.77
CA SER A 280 9.95 -7.75 -3.52
C SER A 280 11.17 -7.61 -2.61
N GLU A 281 11.12 -6.65 -1.67
CA GLU A 281 12.21 -6.42 -0.71
C GLU A 281 12.37 -7.60 0.26
N PHE A 282 11.26 -8.19 0.74
CA PHE A 282 11.31 -9.39 1.57
C PHE A 282 11.95 -10.56 0.84
N ILE A 283 11.49 -10.85 -0.39
CA ILE A 283 12.03 -11.94 -1.21
C ILE A 283 13.51 -11.70 -1.51
N TYR A 284 13.90 -10.48 -1.86
CA TYR A 284 15.30 -10.14 -2.09
C TYR A 284 16.17 -10.38 -0.85
N GLN A 285 15.70 -10.00 0.33
CA GLN A 285 16.40 -10.30 1.60
C GLN A 285 16.42 -11.81 1.90
N GLY A 286 15.36 -12.53 1.54
CA GLY A 286 15.25 -13.98 1.60
C GLY A 286 16.28 -14.68 0.72
N LEU A 287 16.44 -14.25 -0.52
CA LEU A 287 17.38 -14.87 -1.47
C LEU A 287 18.84 -14.52 -1.18
N ASN A 288 19.12 -13.33 -0.65
CA ASN A 288 20.48 -12.85 -0.37
C ASN A 288 20.95 -13.11 1.08
N SER A 289 20.41 -14.13 1.76
CA SER A 289 20.92 -14.65 3.03
C SER A 289 21.00 -13.67 4.21
N ARG A 290 20.09 -12.69 4.32
CA ARG A 290 20.01 -11.83 5.52
C ARG A 290 19.48 -12.64 6.72
N LEU A 291 20.27 -12.80 7.79
CA LEU A 291 19.91 -13.60 8.97
C LEU A 291 18.50 -13.29 9.52
N ASP A 292 18.11 -12.02 9.56
CA ASP A 292 16.79 -11.57 9.99
C ASP A 292 16.18 -10.62 8.94
N PRO A 293 15.36 -11.10 7.99
CA PRO A 293 14.65 -10.24 7.04
C PRO A 293 13.78 -9.21 7.76
N VAL A 294 13.71 -8.02 7.19
CA VAL A 294 12.90 -6.92 7.71
C VAL A 294 11.78 -6.62 6.72
N VAL A 295 10.54 -6.62 7.21
CA VAL A 295 9.34 -6.28 6.44
C VAL A 295 8.72 -5.00 7.02
N TYR A 296 8.58 -3.99 6.17
CA TYR A 296 7.92 -2.74 6.53
C TYR A 296 6.44 -2.83 6.18
N LEU A 297 5.58 -3.09 7.16
CA LEU A 297 4.16 -3.20 6.89
C LEU A 297 3.57 -1.83 6.48
N PRO A 298 2.64 -1.81 5.52
CA PRO A 298 2.04 -0.57 5.05
C PRO A 298 1.35 0.17 6.20
N PHE A 299 1.40 1.50 6.18
CA PHE A 299 0.76 2.32 7.21
C PHE A 299 -0.75 2.30 7.03
N LEU A 300 -1.50 1.79 8.03
CA LEU A 300 -2.96 1.81 8.03
C LEU A 300 -3.48 2.94 8.92
N VAL A 301 -4.52 3.65 8.48
CA VAL A 301 -5.20 4.64 9.33
C VAL A 301 -6.11 3.91 10.29
N GLU A 302 -5.73 3.91 11.58
CA GLU A 302 -6.41 3.16 12.64
C GLU A 302 -6.51 3.98 13.95
N ASP A 303 -7.42 3.61 14.85
CA ASP A 303 -7.47 4.21 16.20
C ASP A 303 -6.22 3.81 17.01
N GLN A 304 -5.42 4.82 17.39
CA GLN A 304 -4.17 4.62 18.11
C GLN A 304 -4.34 4.20 19.56
N HIS A 305 -5.52 4.39 20.14
CA HIS A 305 -5.85 3.90 21.48
C HIS A 305 -6.17 2.40 21.50
N ARG A 306 -6.25 1.75 20.33
CA ARG A 306 -6.45 0.30 20.18
C ARG A 306 -5.13 -0.39 19.81
N ALA A 307 -5.11 -1.72 19.96
CA ALA A 307 -4.03 -2.57 19.45
C ALA A 307 -3.88 -2.37 17.94
N SER A 308 -2.71 -2.66 17.36
CA SER A 308 -2.52 -2.48 15.92
C SER A 308 -3.37 -3.45 15.12
N ALA A 309 -4.01 -2.95 14.07
CA ALA A 309 -4.73 -3.74 13.07
C ALA A 309 -3.84 -4.84 12.46
N TRP A 310 -2.52 -4.65 12.42
CA TRP A 310 -1.56 -5.65 11.94
C TRP A 310 -1.44 -6.91 12.80
N VAL A 311 -2.09 -6.96 13.96
CA VAL A 311 -2.29 -8.24 14.66
C VAL A 311 -3.10 -9.20 13.77
N HIS A 312 -4.09 -8.68 13.04
CA HIS A 312 -4.92 -9.47 12.14
C HIS A 312 -4.12 -9.96 10.93
N GLY A 313 -4.28 -11.25 10.62
CA GLY A 313 -3.57 -11.92 9.53
C GLY A 313 -2.08 -12.15 9.79
N GLN A 314 -1.60 -12.01 11.03
CA GLN A 314 -0.20 -12.27 11.36
C GLN A 314 0.22 -13.70 11.01
N ASP A 315 -0.64 -14.70 11.25
CA ASP A 315 -0.34 -16.11 10.96
C ASP A 315 -0.23 -16.40 9.46
N LEU A 316 -1.07 -15.74 8.64
CA LEU A 316 -0.95 -15.79 7.17
C LEU A 316 0.42 -15.27 6.71
N ARG A 317 0.88 -14.16 7.31
CA ARG A 317 2.21 -13.61 7.02
C ARG A 317 3.32 -14.51 7.54
N ALA A 318 3.20 -15.08 8.74
CA ALA A 318 4.16 -16.02 9.29
C ALA A 318 4.35 -17.24 8.38
N VAL A 319 3.25 -17.84 7.89
CA VAL A 319 3.32 -18.91 6.88
C VAL A 319 3.99 -18.43 5.60
N SER A 320 3.63 -17.25 5.09
CA SER A 320 4.26 -16.67 3.90
C SER A 320 5.77 -16.51 4.05
N TYR A 321 6.22 -16.06 5.22
CA TYR A 321 7.64 -15.91 5.53
C TYR A 321 8.34 -17.28 5.59
N SER A 322 7.74 -18.24 6.30
CA SER A 322 8.28 -19.60 6.47
C SER A 322 8.47 -20.35 5.16
N ILE A 323 7.63 -20.10 4.15
CA ILE A 323 7.79 -20.69 2.80
C ILE A 323 9.09 -20.21 2.13
N PHE A 324 9.51 -18.97 2.37
CA PHE A 324 10.66 -18.34 1.70
C PHE A 324 11.98 -18.41 2.48
N THR A 325 11.92 -18.55 3.79
CA THR A 325 13.10 -18.47 4.66
C THR A 325 13.20 -19.68 5.54
N THR A 326 13.26 -20.86 4.92
CA THR A 326 13.31 -22.18 5.58
C THR A 326 14.57 -22.40 6.43
N ASP A 327 15.62 -21.63 6.17
CA ASP A 327 16.89 -21.64 6.91
C ASP A 327 16.90 -20.67 8.11
N ARG A 328 15.81 -19.93 8.34
CA ARG A 328 15.73 -18.87 9.35
C ARG A 328 14.70 -19.21 10.42
N SER A 329 14.93 -18.66 11.61
CA SER A 329 14.00 -18.81 12.73
C SER A 329 13.02 -17.65 12.84
N ARG A 330 13.32 -16.47 12.26
CA ARG A 330 12.53 -15.26 12.49
C ARG A 330 12.54 -14.25 11.34
N VAL A 331 11.47 -13.47 11.27
CA VAL A 331 11.32 -12.25 10.45
C VAL A 331 10.96 -11.08 11.36
N GLN A 332 11.37 -9.87 10.98
CA GLN A 332 11.14 -8.64 11.73
C GLN A 332 10.11 -7.76 11.01
N GLU A 333 8.97 -7.48 11.65
CA GLU A 333 7.95 -6.55 11.14
C GLU A 333 8.10 -5.17 11.77
N HIS A 334 8.29 -4.14 10.94
CA HIS A 334 8.07 -2.76 11.37
C HIS A 334 6.58 -2.43 11.27
N ARG A 335 5.95 -2.21 12.42
CA ARG A 335 4.53 -1.84 12.52
C ARG A 335 4.27 -0.91 13.70
N ARG A 336 3.05 -0.36 13.76
CA ARG A 336 2.63 0.44 14.92
C ARG A 336 2.52 -0.46 16.15
N LYS A 337 2.96 0.05 17.30
CA LYS A 337 2.68 -0.48 18.64
C LYS A 337 2.33 0.68 19.56
N ALA A 338 1.08 0.73 19.98
CA ALA A 338 0.52 1.90 20.67
C ALA A 338 0.74 3.18 19.85
N GLN A 339 1.33 4.22 20.44
CA GLN A 339 1.57 5.51 19.77
C GLN A 339 2.95 5.59 19.09
N LYS A 340 3.69 4.48 18.95
CA LYS A 340 5.03 4.44 18.35
C LYS A 340 5.10 3.41 17.22
N VAL A 341 6.12 3.54 16.37
CA VAL A 341 6.53 2.47 15.45
C VAL A 341 7.54 1.59 16.20
N SER A 342 7.34 0.28 16.16
CA SER A 342 8.26 -0.68 16.77
C SER A 342 8.52 -1.85 15.84
N LEU A 343 9.66 -2.47 16.07
CA LEU A 343 10.03 -3.72 15.44
C LEU A 343 9.44 -4.87 16.26
N GLN A 344 8.70 -5.76 15.60
CA GLN A 344 8.16 -6.98 16.19
C GLN A 344 8.80 -8.20 15.53
N LYS A 345 9.20 -9.18 16.34
CA LYS A 345 9.71 -10.44 15.84
C LYS A 345 8.56 -11.41 15.61
N ILE A 346 8.56 -12.05 14.45
CA ILE A 346 7.64 -13.10 14.05
C ILE A 346 8.47 -14.38 13.97
N GLU A 347 8.13 -15.37 14.80
CA GLU A 347 8.75 -16.69 14.76
C GLU A 347 8.22 -17.45 13.55
N LEU A 348 9.10 -18.22 12.91
CA LEU A 348 8.77 -18.99 11.71
C LEU A 348 8.45 -20.44 12.08
N TYR A 349 7.50 -21.01 11.34
CA TYR A 349 7.17 -22.42 11.44
C TYR A 349 8.32 -23.30 10.96
N PRO A 350 8.73 -24.31 11.75
CA PRO A 350 9.60 -25.39 11.29
C PRO A 350 8.96 -26.13 10.10
N PRO A 351 9.75 -26.82 9.24
CA PRO A 351 9.22 -27.46 8.03
C PRO A 351 8.03 -28.41 8.26
N GLN A 352 8.03 -29.18 9.35
CA GLN A 352 6.94 -30.11 9.66
C GLN A 352 5.65 -29.38 10.05
N GLU A 353 5.76 -28.33 10.86
CA GLU A 353 4.61 -27.50 11.26
C GLU A 353 4.10 -26.67 10.08
N LEU A 354 5.00 -26.13 9.27
CA LEU A 354 4.66 -25.38 8.06
C LEU A 354 3.80 -26.21 7.13
N LEU A 355 4.15 -27.49 6.91
CA LEU A 355 3.36 -28.39 6.08
C LEU A 355 1.92 -28.53 6.58
N VAL A 356 1.74 -28.74 7.89
CA VAL A 356 0.41 -28.88 8.51
C VAL A 356 -0.39 -27.57 8.40
N MET A 357 0.26 -26.43 8.65
CA MET A 357 -0.37 -25.12 8.53
C MET A 357 -0.79 -24.85 7.09
N MET A 358 0.07 -25.14 6.11
CA MET A 358 -0.23 -24.98 4.68
C MET A 358 -1.37 -25.88 4.22
N GLN A 359 -1.43 -27.14 4.66
CA GLN A 359 -2.56 -28.03 4.37
C GLN A 359 -3.88 -27.50 4.95
N THR A 360 -3.81 -26.94 6.15
CA THR A 360 -4.98 -26.33 6.80
C THR A 360 -5.45 -25.10 6.03
N TYR A 361 -4.55 -24.21 5.65
CA TYR A 361 -4.88 -23.04 4.84
C TYR A 361 -5.41 -23.41 3.45
N ALA A 362 -4.80 -24.38 2.77
CA ALA A 362 -5.30 -24.88 1.49
C ALA A 362 -6.73 -25.37 1.61
N ARG A 363 -7.00 -26.27 2.56
CA ARG A 363 -8.35 -26.79 2.80
C ARG A 363 -9.34 -25.65 3.08
N ASN A 364 -8.99 -24.72 3.96
CA ASN A 364 -9.89 -23.63 4.37
C ASN A 364 -10.14 -22.62 3.24
N ILE A 365 -9.16 -22.37 2.37
CA ILE A 365 -9.32 -21.46 1.24
C ILE A 365 -10.14 -22.14 0.14
N SER A 366 -9.85 -23.40 -0.22
CA SER A 366 -10.64 -24.13 -1.24
C SER A 366 -12.11 -24.23 -0.83
N ALA A 367 -12.35 -24.58 0.43
CA ALA A 367 -13.66 -24.60 1.05
C ALA A 367 -14.42 -23.27 0.95
N TRP A 368 -13.72 -22.18 1.17
CA TRP A 368 -14.28 -20.85 1.11
C TRP A 368 -14.69 -20.50 -0.33
N VAL A 369 -13.84 -20.82 -1.29
CA VAL A 369 -14.14 -20.65 -2.72
C VAL A 369 -15.35 -21.50 -3.13
N GLU A 370 -15.42 -22.76 -2.71
CA GLU A 370 -16.59 -23.62 -2.96
C GLU A 370 -17.87 -23.05 -2.31
N TRP A 371 -17.81 -22.66 -1.03
CA TRP A 371 -18.95 -22.09 -0.31
C TRP A 371 -19.47 -20.80 -0.93
N THR A 372 -18.59 -19.93 -1.40
CA THR A 372 -18.97 -18.68 -2.08
C THR A 372 -19.56 -18.94 -3.45
N ALA A 373 -19.06 -19.93 -4.19
CA ALA A 373 -19.62 -20.34 -5.48
C ALA A 373 -21.03 -20.94 -5.34
N GLU A 374 -21.26 -21.80 -4.34
CA GLU A 374 -22.58 -22.41 -4.08
C GLU A 374 -23.67 -21.38 -3.74
N ARG A 375 -23.29 -20.24 -3.18
CA ARG A 375 -24.19 -19.16 -2.75
C ARG A 375 -24.29 -17.99 -3.72
N ASP A 376 -23.62 -18.08 -4.88
CA ASP A 376 -23.54 -16.99 -5.86
C ASP A 376 -23.11 -15.66 -5.22
N VAL A 377 -22.12 -15.72 -4.32
CA VAL A 377 -21.63 -14.54 -3.60
C VAL A 377 -21.01 -13.56 -4.60
N PRO A 378 -21.37 -12.27 -4.58
CA PRO A 378 -20.76 -11.28 -5.45
C PRO A 378 -19.23 -11.30 -5.34
N HIS A 379 -18.53 -11.31 -6.47
CA HIS A 379 -17.07 -11.40 -6.53
C HIS A 379 -16.36 -10.41 -5.61
N SER A 380 -16.86 -9.17 -5.53
CA SER A 380 -16.28 -8.11 -4.70
C SER A 380 -16.38 -8.37 -3.20
N LEU A 381 -17.21 -9.32 -2.76
CA LEU A 381 -17.43 -9.68 -1.37
C LEU A 381 -16.73 -10.96 -0.92
N ILE A 382 -16.31 -11.83 -1.85
CA ILE A 382 -15.69 -13.13 -1.55
C ILE A 382 -14.53 -12.97 -0.55
N TRP A 383 -13.55 -12.13 -0.88
CA TRP A 383 -12.35 -11.98 -0.05
C TRP A 383 -12.54 -11.05 1.15
N PRO A 384 -13.33 -9.96 1.07
CA PRO A 384 -13.68 -9.20 2.26
C PRO A 384 -14.40 -10.03 3.32
N LEU A 385 -15.31 -10.94 2.94
CA LEU A 385 -15.98 -11.84 3.88
C LEU A 385 -14.99 -12.85 4.51
N PHE A 386 -14.07 -13.41 3.72
CA PHE A 386 -12.97 -14.24 4.27
C PHE A 386 -12.16 -13.47 5.31
N ALA A 387 -11.78 -12.22 4.98
CA ALA A 387 -11.01 -11.37 5.87
C ALA A 387 -11.78 -10.98 7.15
N ILE A 388 -13.11 -10.85 7.11
CA ILE A 388 -13.93 -10.75 8.32
C ILE A 388 -13.76 -12.00 9.19
N GLY A 389 -13.80 -13.20 8.59
CA GLY A 389 -13.57 -14.47 9.30
C GLY A 389 -12.19 -14.54 9.97
N VAL A 390 -11.16 -13.95 9.36
CA VAL A 390 -9.82 -13.83 9.97
C VAL A 390 -9.80 -12.82 11.13
N VAL A 391 -10.50 -11.69 10.99
CA VAL A 391 -10.49 -10.61 11.99
C VAL A 391 -11.31 -10.96 13.23
N LEU A 392 -12.50 -11.54 13.05
CA LEU A 392 -13.50 -11.71 14.12
C LEU A 392 -12.99 -12.44 15.37
N PRO A 393 -12.32 -13.60 15.27
CA PRO A 393 -11.86 -14.36 16.44
C PRO A 393 -10.85 -13.59 17.31
N GLU A 394 -10.13 -12.63 16.72
CA GLU A 394 -9.11 -11.85 17.40
C GLU A 394 -9.65 -10.57 18.06
N LEU A 395 -10.93 -10.22 17.82
CA LEU A 395 -11.54 -9.04 18.40
C LEU A 395 -11.98 -9.31 19.85
N LYS A 396 -11.52 -8.45 20.77
CA LYS A 396 -11.96 -8.49 22.18
C LYS A 396 -13.47 -8.29 22.35
N SER A 397 -14.05 -7.49 21.47
CA SER A 397 -15.49 -7.21 21.43
C SER A 397 -15.95 -7.28 19.98
N PRO A 398 -16.83 -8.22 19.61
CA PRO A 398 -17.31 -8.31 18.26
C PRO A 398 -18.14 -7.07 17.89
N PRO A 399 -18.01 -6.53 16.67
CA PRO A 399 -18.82 -5.41 16.21
C PRO A 399 -20.24 -5.89 15.85
N PRO A 400 -21.23 -4.98 15.77
CA PRO A 400 -22.54 -5.33 15.24
C PRO A 400 -22.48 -5.53 13.72
N LEU A 401 -23.37 -6.38 13.16
CA LEU A 401 -23.47 -6.63 11.71
C LEU A 401 -23.61 -5.32 10.90
N ALA A 402 -24.36 -4.36 11.43
CA ALA A 402 -24.56 -3.06 10.80
C ALA A 402 -23.24 -2.29 10.56
N LEU A 403 -22.22 -2.47 11.41
CA LEU A 403 -20.93 -1.82 11.21
C LEU A 403 -20.14 -2.48 10.08
N TRP A 404 -20.18 -3.82 9.97
CA TRP A 404 -19.60 -4.53 8.82
C TRP A 404 -20.26 -4.15 7.51
N LEU A 405 -21.61 -4.10 7.48
CA LEU A 405 -22.35 -3.66 6.31
C LEU A 405 -21.92 -2.26 5.84
N ARG A 406 -21.66 -1.35 6.79
CA ARG A 406 -21.15 -0.01 6.47
C ARG A 406 -19.73 -0.04 5.91
N VAL A 407 -18.83 -0.80 6.52
CA VAL A 407 -17.45 -0.96 6.04
C VAL A 407 -17.43 -1.53 4.62
N LEU A 408 -18.14 -2.63 4.36
CA LEU A 408 -18.16 -3.30 3.05
C LEU A 408 -18.79 -2.42 1.95
N ASN A 409 -19.75 -1.57 2.30
CA ASN A 409 -20.41 -0.67 1.34
C ASN A 409 -19.74 0.70 1.20
N ALA A 410 -18.57 0.93 1.84
CA ALA A 410 -17.94 2.24 1.95
C ALA A 410 -18.90 3.34 2.48
N ASP A 411 -19.85 2.96 3.35
CA ASP A 411 -20.81 3.86 3.97
C ASP A 411 -20.22 4.40 5.27
N PHE A 412 -19.40 5.44 5.14
CA PHE A 412 -18.64 6.00 6.26
C PHE A 412 -19.56 6.60 7.34
N ASP A 413 -19.46 6.12 8.57
CA ASP A 413 -20.36 6.53 9.67
C ASP A 413 -19.78 7.57 10.61
N ASN A 414 -18.65 8.17 10.25
CA ASN A 414 -17.93 9.16 11.03
C ASN A 414 -17.52 8.67 12.41
N THR A 415 -17.11 7.40 12.55
CA THR A 415 -16.60 6.86 13.83
C THR A 415 -15.19 6.28 13.73
N TRP A 416 -14.48 6.31 14.86
CA TRP A 416 -13.21 5.61 15.02
C TRP A 416 -13.36 4.10 14.95
N ASP A 417 -14.52 3.56 15.31
CA ASP A 417 -14.79 2.12 15.20
C ASP A 417 -14.84 1.69 13.73
N HIS A 418 -15.47 2.47 12.85
CA HIS A 418 -15.44 2.22 11.41
C HIS A 418 -14.02 2.31 10.84
N ILE A 419 -13.26 3.35 11.19
CA ILE A 419 -11.88 3.52 10.72
C ILE A 419 -11.01 2.32 11.13
N HIS A 420 -11.08 1.95 12.41
CA HIS A 420 -10.26 0.86 12.92
C HIS A 420 -10.70 -0.49 12.35
N LEU A 421 -12.00 -0.73 12.18
CA LEU A 421 -12.50 -1.97 11.59
C LEU A 421 -12.11 -2.10 10.11
N ASN A 422 -12.15 -1.00 9.36
CA ASN A 422 -11.64 -0.96 7.99
C ASN A 422 -10.13 -1.26 7.94
N ALA A 423 -9.35 -0.72 8.87
CA ALA A 423 -7.92 -1.05 8.98
C ALA A 423 -7.68 -2.53 9.31
N SER A 424 -8.46 -3.12 10.24
CA SER A 424 -8.38 -4.55 10.54
C SER A 424 -8.68 -5.42 9.31
N LEU A 425 -9.71 -5.06 8.55
CA LEU A 425 -10.06 -5.72 7.29
C LEU A 425 -8.92 -5.62 6.26
N HIS A 426 -8.34 -4.42 6.11
CA HIS A 426 -7.20 -4.19 5.21
C HIS A 426 -5.96 -5.00 5.61
N ALA A 427 -5.68 -5.13 6.91
CA ALA A 427 -4.55 -5.92 7.40
C ALA A 427 -4.71 -7.41 7.04
N ALA A 428 -5.91 -7.98 7.24
CA ALA A 428 -6.20 -9.36 6.87
C ALA A 428 -6.15 -9.58 5.34
N LEU A 429 -6.81 -8.71 4.55
CA LEU A 429 -6.77 -8.77 3.08
C LEU A 429 -5.35 -8.65 2.54
N TYR A 430 -4.57 -7.70 3.04
CA TYR A 430 -3.18 -7.53 2.61
C TYR A 430 -2.32 -8.74 2.98
N SER A 431 -2.55 -9.35 4.14
CA SER A 431 -1.83 -10.57 4.55
C SER A 431 -2.13 -11.76 3.62
N LEU A 432 -3.36 -11.87 3.12
CA LEU A 432 -3.72 -12.87 2.12
C LEU A 432 -3.06 -12.57 0.75
N ARG A 433 -2.98 -11.30 0.35
CA ARG A 433 -2.22 -10.90 -0.85
C ARG A 433 -0.73 -11.18 -0.71
N PHE A 434 -0.19 -10.99 0.50
CA PHE A 434 1.19 -11.31 0.82
C PHE A 434 1.45 -12.79 0.58
N LEU A 435 0.58 -13.66 1.09
CA LEU A 435 0.65 -15.11 0.84
C LEU A 435 0.56 -15.44 -0.64
N LYS A 436 -0.41 -14.86 -1.38
CA LYS A 436 -0.58 -15.07 -2.83
C LYS A 436 0.72 -14.78 -3.59
N GLN A 437 1.27 -13.58 -3.40
CA GLN A 437 2.46 -13.12 -4.14
C GLN A 437 3.72 -13.91 -3.74
N CYS A 438 3.84 -14.27 -2.46
CA CYS A 438 4.88 -15.19 -2.02
C CYS A 438 4.75 -16.53 -2.75
N ILE A 439 3.59 -17.19 -2.68
CA ILE A 439 3.39 -18.50 -3.35
C ILE A 439 3.72 -18.43 -4.84
N GLU A 440 3.29 -17.39 -5.54
CA GLU A 440 3.57 -17.17 -6.96
C GLU A 440 5.09 -17.18 -7.25
N VAL A 441 5.87 -16.43 -6.46
CA VAL A 441 7.32 -16.40 -6.63
C VAL A 441 7.95 -17.73 -6.21
N TRP A 442 7.48 -18.36 -5.15
CA TRP A 442 8.03 -19.62 -4.67
C TRP A 442 7.86 -20.72 -5.72
N LEU A 443 6.66 -20.82 -6.30
CA LEU A 443 6.37 -21.73 -7.41
C LEU A 443 7.26 -21.46 -8.62
N SER A 444 7.55 -20.19 -8.94
CA SER A 444 8.43 -19.82 -10.05
C SER A 444 9.90 -20.19 -9.83
N LEU A 445 10.35 -20.25 -8.57
CA LEU A 445 11.73 -20.57 -8.18
C LEU A 445 11.93 -22.05 -7.88
N GLN A 446 10.85 -22.79 -7.64
CA GLN A 446 10.93 -24.17 -7.22
C GLN A 446 11.42 -25.08 -8.35
N THR A 447 12.63 -25.63 -8.17
CA THR A 447 13.25 -26.57 -9.11
C THR A 447 13.02 -28.03 -8.75
N ASP A 448 12.71 -28.31 -7.48
CA ASP A 448 12.44 -29.66 -6.98
C ASP A 448 10.93 -29.95 -6.94
N ILE A 449 10.46 -30.65 -7.96
CA ILE A 449 9.07 -31.07 -8.12
C ILE A 449 8.66 -32.12 -7.06
N SER A 450 9.62 -32.75 -6.38
CA SER A 450 9.35 -33.77 -5.35
C SER A 450 8.96 -33.20 -3.98
N SER A 451 9.07 -31.88 -3.79
CA SER A 451 8.67 -31.22 -2.54
C SER A 451 7.17 -31.40 -2.27
N SER A 452 6.83 -31.91 -1.08
CA SER A 452 5.45 -32.12 -0.64
C SER A 452 4.64 -30.84 -0.53
N LEU A 453 5.29 -29.67 -0.50
CA LEU A 453 4.64 -28.36 -0.49
C LEU A 453 4.09 -27.96 -1.87
N VAL A 454 4.67 -28.43 -2.98
CA VAL A 454 4.28 -28.05 -4.35
C VAL A 454 2.79 -28.23 -4.64
N PRO A 455 2.16 -29.40 -4.39
CA PRO A 455 0.72 -29.55 -4.65
C PRO A 455 -0.14 -28.65 -3.76
N ILE A 456 0.31 -28.39 -2.53
CA ILE A 456 -0.44 -27.57 -1.56
C ILE A 456 -0.37 -26.09 -1.94
N THR A 457 0.83 -25.59 -2.27
CA THR A 457 1.02 -24.22 -2.75
C THR A 457 0.34 -24.00 -4.09
N GLY A 458 0.37 -24.97 -5.00
CA GLY A 458 -0.36 -24.92 -6.27
C GLY A 458 -1.88 -24.81 -6.09
N GLN A 459 -2.46 -25.53 -5.12
CA GLN A 459 -3.88 -25.42 -4.79
C GLN A 459 -4.21 -24.02 -4.25
N ILE A 460 -3.47 -23.54 -3.25
CA ILE A 460 -3.68 -22.19 -2.69
C ILE A 460 -3.52 -21.12 -3.78
N HIS A 461 -2.51 -21.26 -4.65
CA HIS A 461 -2.30 -20.34 -5.77
C HIS A 461 -3.57 -20.23 -6.62
N THR A 462 -4.08 -21.38 -7.07
CA THR A 462 -5.28 -21.49 -7.91
C THR A 462 -6.49 -20.85 -7.23
N ASP A 463 -6.73 -21.18 -5.95
CA ASP A 463 -7.91 -20.66 -5.24
C ASP A 463 -7.83 -19.13 -5.04
N LEU A 464 -6.62 -18.59 -4.85
CA LEU A 464 -6.38 -17.15 -4.73
C LEU A 464 -6.34 -16.40 -6.06
N GLU A 465 -6.47 -17.05 -7.23
CA GLU A 465 -6.48 -16.38 -8.54
C GLU A 465 -7.69 -15.45 -8.69
N SER A 466 -8.82 -15.80 -8.08
CA SER A 466 -10.03 -14.96 -8.05
C SER A 466 -9.89 -13.72 -7.15
N MET A 467 -8.75 -13.51 -6.49
CA MET A 467 -8.54 -12.34 -5.65
C MET A 467 -8.43 -11.06 -6.48
N GLY A 468 -9.43 -10.19 -6.35
CA GLY A 468 -9.50 -8.92 -7.06
C GLY A 468 -8.32 -7.97 -6.81
N PRO A 469 -8.17 -6.92 -7.64
CA PRO A 469 -7.11 -5.92 -7.48
C PRO A 469 -7.35 -5.00 -6.28
N ILE A 470 -6.34 -4.21 -5.93
CA ILE A 470 -6.42 -3.27 -4.80
C ILE A 470 -7.57 -2.26 -4.95
N THR A 471 -7.83 -1.83 -6.19
CA THR A 471 -8.90 -0.90 -6.53
C THR A 471 -10.31 -1.44 -6.23
N GLU A 472 -10.46 -2.76 -6.14
CA GLU A 472 -11.72 -3.43 -5.80
C GLU A 472 -11.82 -3.69 -4.29
N LEU A 473 -10.75 -4.25 -3.70
CA LEU A 473 -10.74 -4.82 -2.35
C LEU A 473 -10.54 -3.79 -1.23
N PHE A 474 -9.80 -2.71 -1.47
CA PHE A 474 -9.42 -1.77 -0.40
C PHE A 474 -10.22 -0.47 -0.50
N LEU A 475 -11.14 -0.30 0.43
CA LEU A 475 -11.99 0.89 0.53
C LEU A 475 -11.34 1.94 1.45
N VAL A 476 -11.44 3.22 1.07
CA VAL A 476 -10.85 4.33 1.83
C VAL A 476 -11.94 5.03 2.67
N PRO A 477 -11.78 5.19 3.99
CA PRO A 477 -12.81 5.78 4.84
C PRO A 477 -13.18 7.21 4.42
N GLY A 478 -14.45 7.41 4.03
CA GLY A 478 -14.97 8.68 3.54
C GLY A 478 -14.94 8.84 2.01
N GLN A 479 -14.64 7.77 1.27
CA GLN A 479 -14.84 7.72 -0.18
C GLN A 479 -16.33 7.66 -0.54
N ALA A 480 -16.63 7.65 -1.84
CA ALA A 480 -18.00 7.45 -2.32
C ALA A 480 -18.57 6.10 -1.86
N ARG A 481 -19.84 6.10 -1.41
CA ARG A 481 -20.56 4.86 -1.11
C ARG A 481 -20.53 3.93 -2.33
N LYS A 482 -20.19 2.66 -2.10
CA LYS A 482 -20.08 1.61 -3.10
C LYS A 482 -20.94 0.42 -2.66
N PRO A 483 -22.25 0.41 -2.99
CA PRO A 483 -23.12 -0.72 -2.69
C PRO A 483 -22.57 -1.99 -3.37
N GLN A 484 -22.39 -3.07 -2.62
CA GLN A 484 -21.76 -4.31 -3.12
C GLN A 484 -22.76 -5.46 -3.37
N GLY A 485 -24.06 -5.18 -3.33
CA GLY A 485 -25.09 -6.19 -3.59
C GLY A 485 -26.34 -5.94 -2.76
N ASP A 486 -27.17 -6.98 -2.64
CA ASP A 486 -28.35 -6.99 -1.78
C ASP A 486 -27.93 -6.95 -0.30
N GLN A 487 -28.48 -6.00 0.44
CA GLN A 487 -28.18 -5.79 1.84
C GLN A 487 -28.65 -6.97 2.72
N GLU A 488 -29.77 -7.61 2.38
CA GLU A 488 -30.29 -8.75 3.15
C GLU A 488 -29.36 -9.96 3.02
N LEU A 489 -28.97 -10.28 1.78
CA LEU A 489 -27.98 -11.31 1.49
C LEU A 489 -26.65 -11.02 2.20
N MET A 490 -26.14 -9.79 2.12
CA MET A 490 -24.90 -9.43 2.83
C MET A 490 -25.01 -9.64 4.34
N GLN A 491 -26.15 -9.29 4.93
CA GLN A 491 -26.37 -9.47 6.37
C GLN A 491 -26.40 -10.95 6.75
N GLU A 492 -27.03 -11.79 5.94
CA GLU A 492 -27.05 -13.26 6.08
C GLU A 492 -25.64 -13.84 5.99
N LEU A 493 -24.88 -13.49 4.94
CA LEU A 493 -23.51 -13.97 4.74
C LEU A 493 -22.59 -13.57 5.90
N ILE A 494 -22.67 -12.34 6.40
CA ILE A 494 -21.89 -11.93 7.58
C ILE A 494 -22.32 -12.72 8.82
N ALA A 495 -23.62 -12.96 9.01
CA ALA A 495 -24.11 -13.75 10.14
C ALA A 495 -23.60 -15.20 10.08
N GLU A 496 -23.53 -15.81 8.89
CA GLU A 496 -22.90 -17.12 8.69
C GLU A 496 -21.40 -17.09 9.07
N VAL A 497 -20.67 -16.03 8.69
CA VAL A 497 -19.25 -15.86 9.07
C VAL A 497 -19.07 -15.73 10.60
N TYR A 498 -20.01 -15.07 11.30
CA TYR A 498 -20.01 -15.04 12.77
C TYR A 498 -20.22 -16.44 13.37
N ALA A 499 -21.20 -17.17 12.83
CA ALA A 499 -21.49 -18.53 13.27
C ALA A 499 -20.28 -19.45 13.05
N SER A 500 -19.60 -19.36 11.90
CA SER A 500 -18.39 -20.14 11.62
C SER A 500 -17.21 -19.78 12.53
N ALA A 501 -17.11 -18.51 12.91
CA ALA A 501 -16.11 -18.05 13.87
C ALA A 501 -16.48 -18.37 15.33
N ASN A 502 -17.64 -19.01 15.58
CA ASN A 502 -18.21 -19.23 16.91
C ASN A 502 -18.26 -17.94 17.76
N VAL A 503 -18.55 -16.82 17.10
CA VAL A 503 -18.64 -15.50 17.72
C VAL A 503 -20.11 -15.10 17.79
N GLU A 504 -20.61 -14.82 18.99
CA GLU A 504 -21.97 -14.32 19.16
C GLU A 504 -22.14 -12.93 18.56
N ILE A 505 -23.22 -12.73 17.81
CA ILE A 505 -23.57 -11.43 17.26
C ILE A 505 -24.05 -10.53 18.42
N PRO A 506 -23.45 -9.34 18.62
CA PRO A 506 -23.91 -8.43 19.65
C PRO A 506 -25.37 -8.01 19.44
N ILE A 507 -26.20 -8.23 20.46
CA ILE A 507 -27.57 -7.71 20.47
C ILE A 507 -27.50 -6.18 20.49
N ALA A 508 -28.14 -5.53 19.51
CA ALA A 508 -28.16 -4.07 19.42
C ALA A 508 -28.65 -3.46 20.74
N ARG A 509 -27.77 -2.75 21.45
CA ARG A 509 -28.13 -2.03 22.68
C ARG A 509 -29.08 -0.89 22.32
N ILE A 510 -30.36 -1.11 22.57
CA ILE A 510 -31.39 -0.08 22.47
C ILE A 510 -31.06 1.01 23.52
N PRO A 511 -31.06 2.31 23.17
CA PRO A 511 -30.71 3.38 24.10
C PRO A 511 -31.50 3.28 25.40
N ASN A 512 -30.85 3.45 26.55
CA ASN A 512 -31.40 3.21 27.91
C ASN A 512 -32.81 3.77 28.17
N LYS A 513 -33.26 4.84 27.49
CA LYS A 513 -34.64 5.34 27.60
C LYS A 513 -35.69 4.45 26.91
N LYS A 514 -35.37 3.91 25.74
CA LYS A 514 -36.22 2.92 25.04
C LYS A 514 -36.08 1.54 25.66
N ALA A 515 -34.88 1.15 26.10
CA ALA A 515 -34.67 -0.09 26.84
C ALA A 515 -35.47 -0.09 28.15
N LYS A 516 -35.52 1.01 28.92
CA LYS A 516 -36.34 1.09 30.16
C LYS A 516 -37.84 1.06 29.88
N LYS A 517 -38.30 1.56 28.72
CA LYS A 517 -39.70 1.48 28.28
C LYS A 517 -40.07 0.07 27.83
N GLN A 518 -39.20 -0.57 27.05
CA GLN A 518 -39.37 -1.96 26.60
C GLN A 518 -39.18 -2.96 27.74
N GLN A 519 -38.33 -2.68 28.73
CA GLN A 519 -38.14 -3.49 29.93
C GLN A 519 -39.38 -3.41 30.82
N ARG A 520 -40.02 -2.24 30.95
CA ARG A 520 -41.35 -2.10 31.60
C ARG A 520 -42.47 -2.83 30.84
N GLU A 521 -42.41 -2.87 29.50
CA GLU A 521 -43.35 -3.65 28.69
C GLU A 521 -43.06 -5.16 28.73
N ALA A 522 -41.79 -5.55 28.82
CA ALA A 522 -41.33 -6.93 28.94
C ALA A 522 -41.64 -7.49 30.33
N GLU A 523 -41.42 -6.75 31.41
CA GLU A 523 -41.85 -7.11 32.77
C GLU A 523 -43.38 -7.26 32.86
N ARG A 524 -44.14 -6.43 32.13
CA ARG A 524 -45.61 -6.54 32.02
C ARG A 524 -46.04 -7.80 31.23
N LYS A 525 -45.18 -8.32 30.34
CA LYS A 525 -45.40 -9.55 29.56
C LYS A 525 -44.82 -10.80 30.25
N GLU A 526 -43.74 -10.70 31.02
CA GLU A 526 -43.15 -11.77 31.83
C GLU A 526 -44.01 -12.10 33.05
N ARG A 527 -44.65 -11.10 33.67
CA ARG A 527 -45.70 -11.36 34.69
C ARG A 527 -46.89 -12.18 34.15
N LYS A 528 -47.04 -12.29 32.82
CA LYS A 528 -48.02 -13.18 32.16
C LYS A 528 -47.43 -14.51 31.68
N LYS A 529 -46.12 -14.72 31.78
CA LYS A 529 -45.40 -15.91 31.26
C LYS A 529 -44.60 -16.67 32.32
N GLN A 530 -44.62 -16.26 33.58
CA GLN A 530 -44.09 -17.02 34.72
C GLN A 530 -45.08 -18.10 35.23
N GLU A 531 -45.71 -18.82 34.30
CA GLU A 531 -46.09 -20.22 34.49
C GLU A 531 -45.30 -21.02 33.45
N GLY A 532 -44.20 -21.65 33.89
CA GLY A 532 -43.43 -22.59 33.06
C GLY A 532 -41.95 -22.30 32.91
N GLY A 533 -41.18 -22.64 33.94
CA GLY A 533 -39.99 -23.50 33.81
C GLY A 533 -38.74 -23.01 33.05
N ALA A 534 -37.80 -22.51 33.86
CA ALA A 534 -36.33 -22.47 33.80
C ALA A 534 -35.51 -23.18 32.67
N GLN A 535 -34.48 -22.41 32.27
CA GLN A 535 -33.21 -22.71 31.57
C GLN A 535 -32.34 -23.83 32.18
N VAL A 536 -31.38 -24.36 31.40
CA VAL A 536 -29.93 -24.01 31.43
C VAL A 536 -29.16 -24.76 30.33
N ALA A 537 -28.11 -24.10 29.83
CA ALA A 537 -27.25 -24.42 28.70
C ALA A 537 -25.85 -24.96 29.11
N GLY A 538 -25.07 -25.36 28.09
CA GLY A 538 -23.60 -25.50 28.06
C GLY A 538 -23.12 -26.96 27.89
N ASN A 539 -22.09 -27.31 27.11
CA ASN A 539 -21.10 -26.56 26.31
C ASN A 539 -20.26 -27.60 25.50
N SER A 540 -19.71 -27.26 24.33
CA SER A 540 -18.35 -27.67 23.87
C SER A 540 -17.91 -26.92 22.59
N PHE A 541 -16.60 -26.85 22.37
CA PHE A 541 -15.74 -25.88 21.66
C PHE A 541 -15.18 -26.41 20.31
N ASP A 542 -14.95 -25.55 19.29
CA ASP A 542 -13.71 -25.37 18.47
C ASP A 542 -13.95 -24.34 17.32
N VAL A 543 -12.98 -23.48 17.00
CA VAL A 543 -13.17 -22.24 16.18
C VAL A 543 -12.34 -22.20 14.89
N LEU A 544 -11.61 -23.27 14.56
CA LEU A 544 -10.89 -23.38 13.27
C LEU A 544 -11.39 -24.54 12.39
N GLU A 545 -12.55 -25.09 12.73
CA GLU A 545 -13.18 -26.20 12.02
C GLU A 545 -14.44 -25.72 11.28
N PHE A 546 -14.28 -25.00 10.17
CA PHE A 546 -15.44 -24.60 9.35
C PHE A 546 -16.13 -25.79 8.64
N MET A 547 -15.64 -27.05 8.71
CA MET A 547 -15.90 -27.98 7.61
C MET A 547 -16.09 -29.48 7.83
N ASN A 548 -15.98 -30.04 9.04
CA ASN A 548 -16.22 -31.50 9.20
C ASN A 548 -17.67 -31.88 9.56
N ALA A 549 -18.57 -30.91 9.76
CA ALA A 549 -19.92 -31.16 10.28
C ALA A 549 -21.04 -31.28 9.22
N ARG A 550 -20.74 -31.73 8.00
CA ARG A 550 -21.77 -32.14 7.01
C ARG A 550 -21.44 -33.43 6.25
N ARG A 551 -20.83 -34.39 6.93
CA ARG A 551 -20.97 -35.82 6.59
C ARG A 551 -21.50 -36.57 7.81
N ASN A 552 -22.80 -36.42 8.04
CA ASN A 552 -23.73 -37.49 8.43
C ASN A 552 -25.17 -36.99 8.24
#